data_AF-A0AAW0NQB1-F1
#
_entry.id   AF-A0AAW0NQB1-F1
#
_cell.length_a   1.000
_cell.length_b   1.000
_cell.length_c   1.000
_cell.angle_alpha   90.00
_cell.angle_beta   90.00
_cell.angle_gamma   90.00
#
_symmetry.space_group_name_H-M   'P 1'
#
loop_
_entity.id
_entity.type
_entity.pdbx_description
1 polymer ?
#
loop_
_entity_poly.entity_id
_entity_poly.type
_entity_poly.pdbx_seq_one_letter_code
_entity_poly.pdbx_strand_id
1 'polypeptide(L)'
;MEDDAPVIYGLEFQARALTAQTAETDAIRFLVGTQSLKFENQIHIIDFDDENNIINKNVLLHQAGEIWHIGASPADKAVLTTCYNKTSDSEWCPVQRVENAFRLGRWEP
;
A
#
# COMPACT_ATOMS: atom_id res chain seq x y z
N MET A 1 -25.04 -24.00 -8.56
CA MET A 1 -24.35 -22.80 -8.06
C MET A 1 -23.33 -22.50 -9.12
N GLU A 2 -23.45 -21.37 -9.82
CA GLU A 2 -22.34 -20.91 -10.66
C GLU A 2 -21.17 -20.69 -9.70
N ASP A 3 -20.05 -21.38 -9.94
CA ASP A 3 -18.79 -21.09 -9.27
C ASP A 3 -18.42 -19.67 -9.68
N ASP A 4 -18.61 -18.70 -8.79
CA ASP A 4 -18.05 -17.36 -8.99
C ASP A 4 -16.54 -17.50 -9.13
N ALA A 5 -16.05 -17.25 -10.35
CA ALA A 5 -14.65 -17.38 -10.66
C ALA A 5 -13.83 -16.43 -9.77
N PRO A 6 -12.68 -16.87 -9.24
CA PRO A 6 -11.88 -16.02 -8.37
C PRO A 6 -11.37 -14.79 -9.13
N VAL A 7 -11.57 -13.61 -8.55
CA VAL A 7 -11.03 -12.36 -9.10
C VAL A 7 -9.58 -12.21 -8.63
N ILE A 8 -8.65 -12.13 -9.59
CA ILE A 8 -7.21 -12.13 -9.31
C ILE A 8 -6.61 -10.80 -9.74
N TYR A 9 -5.93 -10.13 -8.81
CA TYR A 9 -5.12 -8.95 -9.08
C TYR A 9 -3.62 -9.28 -9.00
N GLY A 10 -2.93 -9.16 -10.14
CA GLY A 10 -1.48 -9.37 -10.23
C GLY A 10 -0.70 -8.08 -9.97
N LEU A 11 0.40 -8.20 -9.23
CA LEU A 11 1.34 -7.11 -8.99
C LEU A 11 2.57 -7.26 -9.89
N GLU A 12 3.09 -6.12 -10.34
CA GLU A 12 4.32 -6.06 -11.15
C GLU A 12 5.57 -6.30 -10.29
N PHE A 13 5.53 -5.83 -9.04
CA PHE A 13 6.61 -5.95 -8.07
C PHE A 13 6.19 -6.82 -6.89
N GLN A 14 7.17 -7.39 -6.21
CA GLN A 14 6.93 -8.18 -5.00
C GLN A 14 6.26 -7.31 -3.92
N ALA A 15 5.13 -7.76 -3.40
CA ALA A 15 4.52 -7.16 -2.21
C ALA A 15 5.21 -7.65 -0.94
N ARG A 16 5.28 -6.76 0.06
CA ARG A 16 5.74 -7.10 1.41
C ARG A 16 4.68 -6.81 2.48
N ALA A 17 3.93 -5.73 2.32
CA ALA A 17 2.92 -5.31 3.28
C ALA A 17 1.52 -5.36 2.64
N LEU A 18 0.56 -5.89 3.38
CA LEU A 18 -0.86 -5.92 3.04
C LEU A 18 -1.65 -5.50 4.28
N THR A 19 -2.54 -4.52 4.16
CA THR A 19 -3.46 -4.14 5.24
C THR A 19 -4.85 -3.86 4.68
N ALA A 20 -5.89 -4.25 5.42
CA ALA A 20 -7.24 -3.78 5.15
C ALA A 20 -7.37 -2.31 5.59
N GLN A 21 -8.23 -1.54 4.92
CA GLN A 21 -8.59 -0.19 5.36
C GLN A 21 -9.85 -0.25 6.22
N THR A 22 -9.68 -0.14 7.53
CA THR A 22 -10.76 -0.30 8.51
C THR A 22 -11.71 0.90 8.61
N ALA A 23 -11.26 2.10 8.23
CA ALA A 23 -12.12 3.29 8.18
C ALA A 23 -13.05 3.34 6.96
N GLU A 24 -12.89 2.45 5.98
CA GLU A 24 -13.84 2.32 4.88
C GLU A 24 -14.84 1.21 5.24
N THR A 25 -16.07 1.61 5.53
CA THR A 25 -17.16 0.69 5.92
C THR A 25 -18.06 0.33 4.74
N ASP A 26 -18.02 1.13 3.69
CA ASP A 26 -18.97 1.06 2.57
C ASP A 26 -18.38 0.32 1.37
N ALA A 27 -17.08 0.01 1.38
CA ALA A 27 -16.38 -0.70 0.32
C ALA A 27 -15.24 -1.57 0.88
N ILE A 28 -14.97 -2.68 0.20
CA ILE A 28 -13.86 -3.57 0.56
C ILE A 28 -12.57 -3.00 -0.04
N ARG A 29 -11.74 -2.37 0.79
CA ARG A 29 -10.47 -1.78 0.36
C ARG A 29 -9.25 -2.36 1.05
N PHE A 30 -8.24 -2.69 0.24
CA PHE A 30 -6.94 -3.16 0.70
C PHE A 30 -5.81 -2.23 0.24
N LEU A 31 -4.78 -2.10 1.08
CA LEU A 31 -3.55 -1.38 0.78
C LEU A 31 -2.41 -2.40 0.66
N VAL A 32 -1.65 -2.34 -0.43
CA VAL A 32 -0.52 -3.23 -0.69
C VAL A 32 0.73 -2.40 -0.93
N GLY A 33 1.79 -2.66 -0.18
CA GLY A 33 3.10 -2.03 -0.35
C GLY A 33 4.07 -2.95 -1.08
N THR A 34 4.71 -2.41 -2.12
CA THR A 34 5.76 -3.12 -2.85
C THR A 34 7.12 -2.98 -2.16
N GLN A 35 7.99 -3.96 -2.42
CA GLN A 35 9.38 -3.98 -1.99
C GLN A 35 10.29 -4.20 -3.19
N SER A 36 11.00 -3.14 -3.56
CA SER A 36 12.01 -3.11 -4.62
C SER A 36 13.18 -2.25 -4.17
N LEU A 37 14.38 -2.78 -4.37
CA LEU A 37 15.66 -2.07 -4.17
C LEU A 37 16.14 -1.36 -5.44
N LYS A 38 15.55 -1.69 -6.59
CA LYS A 38 15.98 -1.21 -7.92
C LYS A 38 15.05 -0.19 -8.53
N PHE A 39 13.77 -0.22 -8.16
CA PHE A 39 12.72 0.61 -8.73
C PHE A 39 12.00 1.37 -7.62
N GLU A 40 11.34 2.47 -7.96
CA GLU A 40 10.50 3.20 -7.01
C GLU A 40 9.39 2.30 -6.48
N ASN A 41 9.24 2.28 -5.16
CA ASN A 41 8.19 1.50 -4.50
C ASN A 41 6.84 2.19 -4.66
N GLN A 42 5.77 1.42 -4.51
CA GLN A 42 4.42 1.84 -4.79
C GLN A 42 3.47 1.27 -3.76
N ILE A 43 2.42 2.02 -3.46
CA ILE A 43 1.29 1.58 -2.65
C ILE A 43 0.10 1.39 -3.58
N HIS A 44 -0.38 0.16 -3.70
CA HIS A 44 -1.59 -0.17 -4.44
C HIS A 44 -2.78 -0.13 -3.48
N ILE A 45 -3.73 0.74 -3.80
CA ILE A 45 -5.04 0.81 -3.16
C ILE A 45 -5.98 0.02 -4.05
N ILE A 46 -6.51 -1.07 -3.51
CA ILE A 46 -7.34 -2.03 -4.23
C ILE A 46 -8.75 -1.91 -3.67
N ASP A 47 -9.67 -1.51 -4.52
CA ASP A 47 -11.10 -1.47 -4.24
C ASP A 47 -11.75 -2.68 -4.89
N PHE A 48 -12.30 -3.57 -4.07
CA PHE A 48 -13.03 -4.73 -4.52
C PHE A 48 -14.54 -4.46 -4.42
N ASP A 49 -15.21 -4.59 -5.55
CA ASP A 49 -16.66 -4.56 -5.69
C ASP A 49 -17.16 -6.01 -5.75
N ASP A 50 -17.78 -6.48 -4.67
CA ASP A 50 -18.28 -7.84 -4.51
C ASP A 50 -19.59 -8.09 -5.28
N GLU A 51 -20.36 -7.03 -5.57
CA GLU A 51 -21.58 -7.12 -6.37
C GLU A 51 -21.25 -7.37 -7.86
N ASN A 52 -20.26 -6.65 -8.38
CA ASN A 52 -19.87 -6.73 -9.80
C ASN A 52 -18.67 -7.67 -10.06
N ASN A 53 -18.02 -8.18 -9.01
CA ASN A 53 -16.76 -8.92 -9.10
C ASN A 53 -15.66 -8.14 -9.84
N ILE A 54 -15.60 -6.82 -9.62
CA ILE A 54 -14.63 -5.92 -10.28
C ILE A 54 -13.59 -5.46 -9.25
N ILE A 55 -12.32 -5.46 -9.66
CA ILE A 55 -11.24 -4.83 -8.90
C ILE A 55 -10.86 -3.51 -9.56
N ASN A 56 -11.02 -2.43 -8.82
CA ASN A 56 -10.48 -1.12 -9.13
C ASN A 56 -9.15 -0.92 -8.40
N LYS A 57 -8.20 -0.22 -9.03
CA LYS A 57 -6.88 0.04 -8.46
C LYS A 57 -6.50 1.50 -8.56
N ASN A 58 -5.86 2.00 -7.51
CA ASN A 58 -5.15 3.27 -7.51
C ASN A 58 -3.73 3.05 -6.99
N VAL A 59 -2.76 3.72 -7.59
CA VAL A 59 -1.33 3.51 -7.31
C VAL A 59 -0.72 4.81 -6.85
N LEU A 60 -0.11 4.79 -5.67
CA LEU A 60 0.65 5.91 -5.12
C LEU A 60 2.14 5.61 -5.15
N LEU A 61 2.94 6.54 -5.64
CA LEU A 61 4.39 6.43 -5.64
C LEU A 61 4.93 6.64 -4.22
N HIS A 62 5.84 5.76 -3.80
CA HIS A 62 6.51 5.78 -2.50
C HIS A 62 8.02 5.94 -2.70
N GLN A 63 8.44 7.18 -2.97
CA GLN A 63 9.84 7.54 -3.26
C GLN A 63 10.77 7.46 -2.05
N ALA A 64 10.23 7.24 -0.84
CA ALA A 64 11.00 7.29 0.39
C ALA A 64 11.87 6.03 0.61
N GLY A 65 11.48 4.88 0.03
CA GLY A 65 12.20 3.62 0.16
C GLY A 65 11.29 2.38 0.10
N GLU A 66 11.83 1.24 0.51
CA GLU A 66 11.11 -0.04 0.58
C GLU A 66 10.04 0.00 1.66
N ILE A 67 8.81 -0.39 1.32
CA ILE A 67 7.70 -0.37 2.28
C ILE A 67 7.76 -1.63 3.14
N TRP A 68 7.96 -1.45 4.45
CA TRP A 68 8.05 -2.54 5.42
C TRP A 68 6.73 -2.84 6.10
N HIS A 69 5.94 -1.81 6.34
CA HIS A 69 4.64 -1.92 6.98
C HIS A 69 3.72 -0.79 6.49
N ILE A 70 2.42 -1.06 6.42
CA ILE A 70 1.40 -0.06 6.16
C ILE A 70 0.36 -0.15 7.27
N GLY A 71 0.04 0.98 7.90
CA GLY A 71 -1.07 1.10 8.83
C GLY A 71 -2.18 1.96 8.24
N ALA A 72 -3.39 1.44 8.14
CA ALA A 72 -4.55 2.26 7.81
C ALA A 72 -5.06 2.98 9.07
N SER A 73 -5.45 4.25 8.96
CA SER A 73 -6.16 4.92 10.05
C SER A 73 -7.53 4.27 10.25
N PRO A 74 -7.95 3.99 11.50
CA PRO A 74 -9.29 3.48 11.80
C PRO A 74 -10.36 4.57 11.79
N ALA A 75 -9.97 5.86 11.79
CA ALA A 75 -10.89 6.98 11.90
C ALA A 75 -11.06 7.78 10.59
N ASP A 76 -10.08 7.71 9.68
CA ASP A 76 -10.10 8.45 8.42
C ASP A 76 -9.54 7.59 7.28
N LYS A 77 -10.38 7.26 6.31
CA LYS A 77 -9.99 6.49 5.11
C LYS A 77 -9.01 7.23 4.20
N ALA A 78 -8.90 8.55 4.33
CA ALA A 78 -7.90 9.31 3.60
C ALA A 78 -6.51 9.21 4.24
N VAL A 79 -6.35 8.62 5.42
CA VAL A 79 -5.08 8.59 6.15
C VAL A 79 -4.53 7.18 6.25
N LEU A 80 -3.28 7.01 5.82
CA LEU A 80 -2.50 5.80 6.00
C LEU A 80 -1.10 6.17 6.52
N THR A 81 -0.40 5.21 7.07
CA THR A 81 0.98 5.35 7.53
C THR A 81 1.82 4.30 6.85
N THR A 82 3.04 4.65 6.46
CA THR A 82 4.02 3.68 5.97
C THR A 82 5.26 3.69 6.85
N CYS A 83 5.74 2.50 7.19
CA CYS A 83 7.10 2.32 7.68
C CYS A 83 7.95 1.91 6.49
N TYR A 84 9.04 2.62 6.25
CA TYR A 84 9.94 2.30 5.15
C TYR A 84 11.40 2.25 5.59
N ASN A 85 12.20 1.57 4.76
CA ASN A 85 13.64 1.59 4.88
C ASN A 85 14.24 2.21 3.62
N LYS A 86 15.24 3.08 3.84
CA LYS A 86 16.00 3.71 2.78
C LYS A 86 17.43 3.19 2.85
N THR A 87 17.89 2.54 1.79
CA THR A 87 19.32 2.27 1.61
C THR A 87 20.00 3.57 1.23
N SER A 88 20.85 4.12 2.09
CA SER A 88 21.80 5.17 1.69
C SER A 88 23.09 4.53 1.16
N ASP A 89 23.75 5.21 0.22
CA ASP A 89 25.03 4.77 -0.37
C ASP A 89 26.23 4.82 0.61
N SER A 90 26.01 5.25 1.85
CA SER A 90 27.05 5.22 2.88
C SER A 90 27.19 3.82 3.48
N GLU A 91 28.43 3.31 3.53
CA GLU A 91 28.82 1.98 4.05
C GLU A 91 28.27 1.64 5.44
N TRP A 92 27.82 2.66 6.18
CA TRP A 92 27.12 2.55 7.45
C TRP A 92 25.80 3.31 7.38
N CYS A 93 24.73 2.59 7.02
CA CYS A 93 23.37 3.08 7.22
C CYS A 93 22.74 2.31 8.37
N PRO A 94 22.54 2.91 9.54
CA PRO A 94 21.63 2.32 10.50
C PRO A 94 20.26 2.26 9.81
N VAL A 95 19.65 1.08 9.76
CA VAL A 95 18.26 0.92 9.33
C VAL A 95 17.41 1.92 10.12
N GLN A 96 16.92 2.96 9.46
CA GLN A 96 16.05 3.96 10.07
C GLN A 96 14.62 3.62 9.68
N ARG A 97 13.85 3.14 10.67
CA ARG A 97 12.40 3.05 10.55
C ARG A 97 11.84 4.46 10.60
N VAL A 98 11.33 4.95 9.47
CA VAL A 98 10.65 6.25 9.39
C VAL A 98 9.15 5.98 9.20
N GLU A 99 8.32 6.62 10.03
CA GLU A 99 6.87 6.54 9.97
C GLU A 99 6.33 7.83 9.35
N ASN A 100 5.76 7.74 8.15
CA ASN A 100 5.14 8.88 7.50
C ASN A 100 3.62 8.68 7.43
N ALA A 101 2.86 9.69 7.86
CA ALA A 101 1.43 9.76 7.63
C ALA A 101 1.18 10.32 6.23
N PHE A 102 0.55 9.52 5.38
CA PHE A 102 0.04 9.92 4.09
C PHE A 102 -1.42 10.30 4.19
N ARG A 103 -1.76 11.48 3.68
CA ARG A 103 -3.13 11.78 3.28
C ARG A 103 -3.26 11.47 1.79
N LEU A 104 -4.21 10.61 1.41
CA LEU A 104 -4.50 10.26 0.01
C LEU A 104 -4.58 11.54 -0.83
N GLY A 105 -3.56 11.81 -1.65
CA GLY A 105 -3.48 12.98 -2.54
C GLY A 105 -2.46 14.08 -2.19
N ARG A 106 -1.72 14.04 -1.07
CA ARG A 106 -0.62 14.99 -0.82
C ARG A 106 0.48 14.39 0.07
N TRP A 107 1.72 14.44 -0.41
CA TRP A 107 2.93 14.09 0.34
C TRP A 107 3.26 15.25 1.28
N GLU A 108 3.29 15.04 2.60
CA GLU A 108 3.81 16.04 3.55
C GLU A 108 5.17 15.53 4.09
N PRO A 109 6.24 16.33 3.98
CA PRO A 109 7.60 15.95 4.34
C PRO A 109 7.86 15.88 5.85
#